data_AF-A0A3P3W3B3-F1
#
_entry.id   AF-A0A3P3W3B3-F1
#
_cell.length_a   1.000
_cell.length_b   1.000
_cell.length_c   1.000
_cell.angle_alpha   90.00
_cell.angle_beta   90.00
_cell.angle_gamma   90.00
#
_symmetry.space_group_name_H-M   'P 1'
#
loop_
_entity.id
_entity.type
_entity.pdbx_description
1 polymer ?
#
loop_
_entity_poly.entity_id
_entity_poly.type
_entity_poly.pdbx_seq_one_letter_code
_entity_poly.pdbx_strand_id
1 'polypeptide(L)' 'MNKTLKLKILLQDVSIHKVQFDKEWFFDLKDMQDYLNEDLSEVESVHLPFKIDDEIIETKCATLEDIERIRKIKDA' A
#
# COMPACT_ATOMS: atom_id res chain seq x y z
N MET A 1 -2.05 -16.46 10.96
CA MET A 1 -3.29 -15.67 11.17
C MET A 1 -3.45 -14.78 9.95
N ASN A 2 -4.42 -15.05 9.09
CA ASN A 2 -4.66 -14.26 7.88
C ASN A 2 -5.17 -12.87 8.27
N LYS A 3 -4.29 -11.86 8.28
CA LYS A 3 -4.68 -10.44 8.46
C LYS A 3 -5.46 -10.02 7.23
N THR A 4 -6.79 -10.02 7.31
CA THR A 4 -7.64 -9.43 6.26
C THR A 4 -7.31 -7.96 6.12
N LEU A 5 -6.79 -7.57 4.97
CA LEU A 5 -6.54 -6.17 4.62
C LEU A 5 -7.90 -5.47 4.51
N LYS A 6 -8.21 -4.61 5.48
CA LYS A 6 -9.40 -3.76 5.40
C LYS A 6 -8.94 -2.36 5.05
N LEU A 7 -9.36 -1.90 3.87
CA LEU A 7 -9.07 -0.56 3.38
C LEU A 7 -9.40 0.51 4.43
N LYS A 8 -10.53 0.39 5.14
CA LYS A 8 -10.89 1.28 6.25
C LYS A 8 -9.85 1.37 7.38
N ILE A 9 -9.19 0.26 7.72
CA ILE A 9 -8.17 0.23 8.79
C ILE A 9 -6.93 0.97 8.29
N LEU A 10 -6.44 0.62 7.10
CA LEU A 10 -5.26 1.25 6.50
C LEU A 10 -5.47 2.74 6.23
N LEU A 11 -6.71 3.16 5.94
CA LEU A 11 -7.06 4.57 5.82
C LEU A 11 -7.04 5.29 7.19
N GLN A 12 -7.37 4.62 8.28
CA GLN A 12 -7.30 5.18 9.63
C GLN A 12 -5.87 5.16 10.20
N ASP A 13 -5.02 4.25 9.73
CA ASP A 13 -3.62 4.18 10.12
C ASP A 13 -2.84 5.40 9.63
N VAL A 14 -2.30 6.19 10.56
CA VAL A 14 -1.48 7.37 10.25
C VAL A 14 -0.03 7.01 9.90
N SER A 15 0.41 5.81 10.26
CA SER A 15 1.75 5.30 9.94
C SER A 15 1.91 4.87 8.49
N ILE A 16 0.81 4.70 7.76
CA ILE A 16 0.83 4.25 6.36
C ILE A 16 0.55 5.44 5.46
N HIS A 17 1.57 5.84 4.70
CA HIS A 17 1.44 6.87 3.68
C HIS A 17 0.52 6.36 2.58
N LYS A 18 -0.40 7.22 2.16
CA LYS A 18 -1.39 6.91 1.15
C LYS A 18 -1.75 8.16 0.37
N VAL A 19 -2.03 7.97 -0.91
CA VAL A 19 -2.53 9.02 -1.79
C VAL A 19 -3.80 8.53 -2.46
N GLN A 20 -4.78 9.43 -2.59
CA GLN A 20 -5.95 9.15 -3.40
C GLN A 20 -5.67 9.65 -4.82
N PHE A 21 -5.70 8.74 -5.80
CA PHE A 21 -5.50 9.07 -7.21
C PHE A 21 -6.65 8.52 -8.05
N ASP A 22 -7.19 9.36 -8.92
CA ASP A 22 -8.39 9.12 -9.74
C ASP A 22 -9.65 8.81 -8.92
N LYS A 23 -9.75 7.62 -8.33
CA LYS A 23 -10.74 7.19 -7.32
C LYS A 23 -10.22 6.10 -6.37
N GLU A 24 -8.96 5.71 -6.53
CA GLU A 24 -8.34 4.61 -5.83
C GLU A 24 -7.34 5.12 -4.79
N TRP A 25 -7.15 4.32 -3.75
CA TRP A 25 -6.16 4.59 -2.72
C TRP A 25 -4.91 3.79 -3.00
N PHE A 26 -3.82 4.52 -3.19
CA PHE A 26 -2.49 3.97 -3.33
C PHE A 26 -1.79 4.07 -1.98
N PHE A 27 -1.29 2.94 -1.50
CA PHE A 27 -0.58 2.84 -0.24
C PHE A 27 0.91 2.69 -0.52
N ASP A 28 1.73 3.39 0.24
CA ASP A 28 3.18 3.25 0.14
C ASP A 28 3.58 1.81 0.43
N LEU A 29 4.43 1.26 -0.43
CA LEU A 29 4.79 -0.14 -0.31
C LEU A 29 5.59 -0.44 0.94
N LYS A 30 6.49 0.47 1.30
CA LYS A 30 7.40 0.29 2.42
C LYS A 30 6.62 0.25 3.72
N ASP A 31 5.63 1.13 3.87
CA ASP A 31 4.74 1.12 5.03
C ASP A 31 3.86 -0.14 5.05
N MET A 32 3.36 -0.58 3.90
CA MET A 32 2.56 -1.81 3.82
C MET A 32 3.38 -3.06 4.15
N GLN A 33 4.65 -3.12 3.73
CA GLN A 33 5.59 -4.18 4.09
C GLN A 33 5.84 -4.21 5.59
N ASP A 34 6.06 -3.05 6.21
CA ASP A 34 6.26 -2.92 7.65
C ASP A 34 5.00 -3.33 8.44
N TYR A 35 3.84 -2.82 8.03
CA TYR A 35 2.54 -3.10 8.65
C TYR A 35 2.15 -4.59 8.59
N LEU A 36 2.37 -5.21 7.44
CA LEU A 36 2.11 -6.64 7.26
C LEU A 36 3.21 -7.52 7.83
N ASN A 37 4.41 -6.97 8.01
CA ASN A 37 5.63 -7.71 8.30
C ASN A 37 5.90 -8.78 7.22
N GLU A 38 5.64 -8.42 5.96
CA GLU A 38 5.73 -9.32 4.81
C GLU A 38 6.46 -8.63 3.66
N ASP A 39 7.15 -9.41 2.84
CA ASP A 39 7.78 -8.89 1.63
C ASP A 39 6.75 -8.75 0.51
N LEU A 40 6.40 -7.50 0.22
CA LEU A 40 5.52 -7.07 -0.87
C LEU A 40 6.33 -6.50 -2.04
N SER A 41 7.65 -6.67 -2.10
CA SER A 41 8.47 -6.11 -3.17
C SER A 41 8.11 -6.67 -4.56
N GLU A 42 7.44 -7.84 -4.58
CA GLU A 42 6.93 -8.49 -5.79
C GLU A 42 5.57 -7.96 -6.25
N VAL A 43 4.92 -7.11 -5.46
CA VAL A 43 3.65 -6.51 -5.86
C VAL A 43 3.86 -5.48 -6.94
N GLU A 44 2.94 -5.47 -7.90
CA GLU A 44 2.92 -4.45 -8.94
C GLU A 44 2.73 -3.08 -8.26
N SER A 45 3.74 -2.24 -8.41
CA SER A 45 3.77 -0.91 -7.84
C SER A 45 3.98 0.14 -8.90
N VAL A 46 3.35 1.28 -8.66
CA VAL A 46 3.47 2.47 -9.48
C VAL A 46 4.22 3.54 -8.69
N HIS A 47 4.97 4.37 -9.40
CA HIS A 47 5.54 5.58 -8.82
C HIS A 47 4.51 6.68 -8.98
N LEU A 48 3.95 7.14 -7.86
CA LEU A 48 3.08 8.30 -7.85
C LEU A 48 3.74 9.41 -7.03
N PRO A 49 3.56 10.68 -7.43
CA PRO A 49 3.98 11.81 -6.62
C PRO A 49 3.08 11.92 -5.39
N PHE A 50 3.60 11.60 -4.22
CA PHE A 50 2.92 11.80 -2.95
C PHE A 50 3.21 13.21 -2.46
N LYS A 51 2.16 13.95 -2.10
CA LYS A 51 2.34 15.23 -1.40
C LYS A 51 2.34 14.98 0.10
N ILE A 52 3.54 14.94 0.70
CA ILE A 52 3.74 14.74 2.14
C ILE A 52 4.43 15.99 2.68
N ASP A 53 3.84 16.66 3.66
CA ASP A 53 4.42 17.85 4.31
C ASP A 53 4.87 18.96 3.32
N ASP A 54 4.08 19.15 2.26
CA ASP A 54 4.33 20.10 1.16
C ASP A 54 5.45 19.72 0.17
N GLU A 55 6.18 18.62 0.42
CA GLU A 55 7.11 18.03 -0.54
C GLU A 55 6.43 16.99 -1.44
N ILE A 56 6.84 16.97 -2.71
CA ILE A 56 6.45 15.92 -3.65
C ILE A 56 7.51 14.83 -3.57
N ILE A 57 7.15 13.69 -3.00
CA ILE A 57 8.00 12.52 -2.92
C ILE A 57 7.50 11.50 -3.94
N GLU A 58 8.35 11.14 -4.89
CA GLU A 58 8.12 9.99 -5.75
C GLU A 58 8.45 8.72 -4.97
N THR A 59 7.41 8.01 -4.52
CA THR A 59 7.56 6.74 -3.81
C THR A 59 6.83 5.61 -4.54
N LYS A 60 7.26 4.38 -4.27
CA LYS A 60 6.59 3.18 -4.78
C LYS A 60 5.35 2.92 -3.96
N CYS A 61 4.22 2.84 -4.65
CA CYS A 61 2.94 2.60 -4.02
C CYS A 61 2.14 1.57 -4.82
N ALA A 62 1.21 0.91 -4.15
CA ALA A 62 0.35 -0.10 -4.75
C ALA A 62 -1.08 0.08 -4.28
N THR A 63 -2.02 -0.41 -5.09
CA THR A 63 -3.41 -0.50 -4.68
C THR A 63 -3.60 -1.63 -3.69
N LEU A 64 -4.68 -1.58 -2.92
CA LEU A 64 -5.04 -2.67 -2.03
C LEU A 64 -5.31 -3.96 -2.79
N GLU A 65 -5.89 -3.87 -3.98
CA GLU A 65 -6.17 -5.03 -4.85
C GLU A 65 -4.90 -5.75 -5.28
N ASP A 66 -3.85 -5.02 -5.66
CA ASP A 66 -2.57 -5.63 -6.04
C ASP A 66 -1.92 -6.34 -4.85
N ILE A 67 -1.94 -5.72 -3.67
CA ILE A 67 -1.44 -6.33 -2.44
C ILE A 67 -2.23 -7.59 -2.12
N GLU A 68 -3.56 -7.56 -2.21
CA GLU A 68 -4.40 -8.75 -2.00
C GLU A 68 -4.14 -9.83 -3.05
N ARG A 69 -3.86 -9.47 -4.31
CA ARG A 69 -3.53 -10.41 -5.38
C ARG A 69 -2.26 -11.19 -5.06
N ILE A 70 -1.16 -10.51 -4.69
CA ILE A 70 0.09 -11.20 -4.34
C ILE A 70 -0.08 -12.08 -3.12
N ARG A 71 -0.83 -11.62 -2.11
CA ARG A 71 -1.11 -12.42 -0.92
C ARG A 71 -1.90 -13.68 -1.25
N LYS A 72 -2.87 -13.60 -2.17
CA LYS A 72 -3.60 -14.77 -2.68
C LYS A 72 -2.70 -15.73 -3.46
N ILE A 73 -1.71 -15.23 -4.19
CA ILE A 73 -0.75 -16.06 -4.93
C ILE A 73 0.22 -16.76 -3.97
N LYS A 74 0.70 -16.06 -2.93
CA LYS A 74 1.61 -16.66 -1.92
C LYS A 74 0.94 -17.71 -1.03
N ASP A 75 -0.38 -17.63 -0.83
CA ASP A 75 -1.16 -18.60 -0.05
C ASP A 75 -1.70 -19.78 -0.88
N ALA A 76 -1.47 -19.80 -2.21
CA ALA A 76 -1.94 -20.83 -3.15
C ALA A 76 -0.84 -21.86 -3.50
#